data_AF-A0A483CX22-F1
#
_entry.id   AF-A0A483CX22-F1
#
_cell.length_a   1.000
_cell.length_b   1.000
_cell.length_c   1.000
_cell.angle_alpha   90.00
_cell.angle_beta   90.00
_cell.angle_gamma   90.00
#
_symmetry.space_group_name_H-M   'P 1'
#
loop_
_entity.id
_entity.type
_entity.pdbx_description
1 polymer ?
#
loop_
_entity_poly.entity_id
_entity_poly.type
_entity_poly.pdbx_seq_one_letter_code
_entity_poly.pdbx_strand_id
1 'polypeptide(L)'
;MPQQVFEEFAEDYDAWFEEHAAEYRAELERVRRLVPPGEGCAVEVGAGSGRFAAPLGIGLGIEPSLALARMTRQRGVEVVRGRAEALPLRDGSCSLVLMVTVICFLDDPASALQEVHRVLAPGGTVVIGLLEREGRSARTYRHSREKGRFLCHARFYSADEVISLLRACGFSVAGMESMQGFCVIRAGKHTDRCATTQSGNIY
;
A
#
# COMPACT_ATOMS: atom_id res chain seq x y z
N MET A 1 -13.46 -9.97 1.06
CA MET A 1 -12.77 -9.29 2.18
C MET A 1 -13.04 -9.92 3.55
N PRO A 2 -12.01 -10.36 4.29
CA PRO A 2 -12.10 -10.70 5.71
C PRO A 2 -12.20 -9.44 6.58
N GLN A 3 -12.86 -8.37 6.11
CA GLN A 3 -12.96 -7.09 6.80
C GLN A 3 -13.45 -7.25 8.25
N GLN A 4 -14.32 -8.22 8.48
CA GLN A 4 -14.84 -8.56 9.79
C GLN A 4 -13.74 -8.94 10.80
N VAL A 5 -12.67 -9.63 10.38
CA VAL A 5 -11.57 -10.00 11.30
C VAL A 5 -10.77 -8.78 11.74
N PHE A 6 -10.57 -7.80 10.85
CA PHE A 6 -9.88 -6.55 11.16
C PHE A 6 -10.75 -5.57 11.96
N GLU A 7 -12.07 -5.67 11.85
CA GLU A 7 -13.01 -4.92 12.70
C GLU A 7 -13.06 -5.50 14.10
N GLU A 8 -13.18 -6.83 14.22
CA GLU A 8 -13.37 -7.53 15.50
C GLU A 8 -12.08 -7.57 16.34
N PHE A 9 -10.92 -7.71 15.69
CA PHE A 9 -9.63 -7.89 16.37
C PHE A 9 -8.66 -6.73 16.13
N ALA A 10 -9.18 -5.50 16.02
CA ALA A 10 -8.37 -4.31 15.76
C ALA A 10 -7.28 -4.06 16.83
N GLU A 11 -7.60 -4.36 18.10
CA GLU A 11 -6.63 -4.21 19.21
C GLU A 11 -5.49 -5.22 19.10
N ASP A 12 -5.79 -6.50 18.86
CA ASP A 12 -4.77 -7.54 18.62
C ASP A 12 -3.91 -7.22 17.39
N TYR A 13 -4.52 -6.64 16.35
CA TYR A 13 -3.79 -6.16 15.17
C TYR A 13 -2.78 -5.06 15.55
N ASP A 14 -3.18 -4.06 16.33
CA ASP A 14 -2.29 -2.96 16.72
C ASP A 14 -1.24 -3.38 17.75
N ALA A 15 -1.59 -4.30 18.67
CA ALA A 15 -0.71 -4.83 19.70
C ALA A 15 0.52 -5.52 19.10
N TRP A 16 0.35 -6.24 17.98
CA TRP A 16 1.47 -6.89 17.29
C TRP A 16 2.63 -5.92 17.00
N PHE A 17 2.34 -4.66 16.65
CA PHE A 17 3.38 -3.66 16.34
C PHE A 17 4.15 -3.19 17.57
N GLU A 18 3.54 -3.24 18.77
CA GLU A 18 4.23 -2.98 20.03
C GLU A 18 5.08 -4.18 20.45
N GLU A 19 4.51 -5.39 20.36
CA GLU A 19 5.20 -6.63 20.72
C GLU A 19 6.40 -6.93 19.82
N HIS A 20 6.32 -6.53 18.54
CA HIS A 20 7.34 -6.75 17.51
C HIS A 20 7.96 -5.43 17.06
N ALA A 21 8.23 -4.52 18.01
CA ALA A 21 8.67 -3.16 17.72
C ALA A 21 10.00 -3.11 16.93
N ALA A 22 10.91 -4.07 17.10
CA ALA A 22 12.16 -4.11 16.35
C ALA A 22 11.93 -4.44 14.87
N GLU A 23 11.10 -5.46 14.60
CA GLU A 23 10.67 -5.87 13.27
C GLU A 23 9.91 -4.74 12.58
N TYR A 24 8.91 -4.18 13.26
CA TYR A 24 8.13 -3.06 12.74
C TYR A 24 9.00 -1.84 12.42
N ARG A 25 9.91 -1.42 13.31
CA ARG A 25 10.83 -0.31 13.01
C ARG A 25 11.69 -0.60 11.79
N ALA A 26 12.17 -1.83 11.64
CA ALA A 26 12.96 -2.20 10.48
C ALA A 26 12.14 -2.23 9.18
N GLU A 27 10.87 -2.63 9.23
CA GLU A 27 9.90 -2.52 8.13
C GLU A 27 9.59 -1.07 7.78
N LEU A 28 9.30 -0.24 8.78
CA LEU A 28 9.04 1.18 8.61
C LEU A 28 10.23 1.91 7.98
N GLU A 29 11.46 1.62 8.41
CA GLU A 29 12.66 2.21 7.84
C GLU A 29 12.88 1.81 6.37
N ARG A 30 12.55 0.57 5.98
CA ARG A 30 12.56 0.15 4.56
C ARG A 30 11.53 0.91 3.74
N VAL A 31 10.32 1.07 4.27
CA VAL A 31 9.28 1.87 3.61
C VAL A 31 9.74 3.32 3.46
N ARG A 32 10.25 3.92 4.54
CA ARG A 32 10.75 5.31 4.58
C ARG A 32 11.82 5.57 3.52
N ARG A 33 12.75 4.64 3.28
CA ARG A 33 13.81 4.80 2.25
C ARG A 33 13.28 4.83 0.82
N LEU A 34 12.13 4.21 0.56
CA LEU A 34 11.51 4.18 -0.77
C LEU A 34 10.37 5.18 -0.96
N VAL A 35 9.89 5.80 0.12
CA VAL A 35 8.99 6.95 0.05
C VAL A 35 9.78 8.18 -0.42
N PRO A 36 9.49 8.73 -1.61
CA PRO A 36 10.19 9.91 -2.08
C PRO A 36 9.81 11.14 -1.24
N PRO A 37 10.72 12.09 -1.02
CA PRO A 37 10.32 13.41 -0.56
C PRO A 37 9.45 14.06 -1.62
N GLY A 38 8.42 14.77 -1.22
CA GLY A 38 7.54 15.44 -2.17
C GLY A 38 6.49 16.31 -1.49
N GLU A 39 6.01 17.28 -2.23
CA GLU A 39 4.85 18.07 -1.87
C GLU A 39 3.58 17.42 -2.41
N GLY A 40 2.43 17.88 -1.93
CA GLY A 40 1.11 17.40 -2.36
C GLY A 40 0.51 16.32 -1.47
N CYS A 41 -0.60 15.75 -1.92
CA CYS A 41 -1.38 14.81 -1.14
C CYS A 41 -0.76 13.40 -1.18
N ALA A 42 -0.29 12.94 -0.03
CA ALA A 42 0.08 11.54 0.19
C ALA A 42 -1.08 10.80 0.88
N VAL A 43 -1.36 9.57 0.43
CA VAL A 43 -2.40 8.72 1.01
C VAL A 43 -1.88 7.31 1.29
N GLU A 44 -2.25 6.73 2.43
CA GLU A 44 -2.10 5.30 2.69
C GLU A 44 -3.43 4.58 2.40
N VAL A 45 -3.43 3.63 1.45
CA VAL A 45 -4.57 2.79 1.15
C VAL A 45 -4.48 1.51 1.95
N GLY A 46 -5.52 1.21 2.74
CA GLY A 46 -5.50 0.19 3.79
C GLY A 46 -4.66 0.63 4.98
N ALA A 47 -4.94 1.84 5.50
CA ALA A 47 -4.14 2.50 6.53
C ALA A 47 -4.10 1.74 7.87
N GLY A 48 -5.01 0.79 8.09
CA GLY A 48 -5.06 0.00 9.31
C GLY A 48 -5.19 0.91 10.53
N SER A 49 -4.32 0.72 11.51
CA SER A 49 -4.25 1.53 12.74
C SER A 49 -3.31 2.74 12.63
N GLY A 50 -2.81 3.06 11.43
CA GLY A 50 -2.02 4.26 11.17
C GLY A 50 -0.54 4.10 11.52
N ARG A 51 -0.07 2.86 11.64
CA ARG A 51 1.31 2.51 12.02
C ARG A 51 2.33 2.91 10.96
N PHE A 52 1.96 3.05 9.70
CA PHE A 52 2.88 3.55 8.67
C PHE A 52 2.57 5.00 8.31
N ALA A 53 1.32 5.38 8.08
CA ALA A 53 0.98 6.76 7.72
C ALA A 53 1.52 7.81 8.70
N ALA A 54 1.27 7.67 10.00
CA ALA A 54 1.61 8.69 10.99
C ALA A 54 3.13 8.99 11.06
N PRO A 55 4.03 7.99 11.27
CA PRO A 55 5.47 8.27 11.33
C PRO A 55 6.10 8.65 9.98
N LEU A 56 5.42 8.41 8.86
CA LEU A 56 5.84 8.83 7.53
C LEU A 56 5.32 10.23 7.14
N GLY A 57 4.50 10.87 7.99
CA GLY A 57 3.91 12.17 7.70
C GLY A 57 2.82 12.13 6.62
N ILE A 58 2.23 10.96 6.37
CA ILE A 58 1.12 10.79 5.43
C ILE A 58 -0.16 11.23 6.14
N GLY A 59 -0.77 12.32 5.66
CA GLY A 59 -1.91 12.95 6.32
C GLY A 59 -3.26 12.28 6.07
N LEU A 60 -3.39 11.41 5.06
CA LEU A 60 -4.65 10.79 4.66
C LEU A 60 -4.54 9.27 4.61
N GLY A 61 -5.57 8.57 5.11
CA GLY A 61 -5.73 7.12 5.04
C GLY A 61 -7.07 6.73 4.41
N ILE A 62 -7.07 5.63 3.66
CA ILE A 62 -8.29 4.91 3.23
C ILE A 62 -8.36 3.61 4.02
N GLU A 63 -9.43 3.41 4.80
CA GLU A 63 -9.56 2.22 5.65
C GLU A 63 -11.03 1.75 5.73
N PRO A 64 -11.33 0.50 5.34
CA PRO A 64 -12.68 -0.03 5.43
C PRO A 64 -13.16 -0.35 6.87
N SER A 65 -12.26 -0.75 7.78
CA SER A 65 -12.55 -1.06 9.19
C SER A 65 -12.75 0.22 10.02
N LEU A 66 -13.88 0.35 10.70
CA LEU A 66 -14.18 1.50 11.55
C LEU A 66 -13.31 1.50 12.80
N ALA A 67 -13.09 0.33 13.42
CA ALA A 67 -12.22 0.18 14.57
C ALA A 67 -10.78 0.65 14.27
N LEU A 68 -10.19 0.18 13.18
CA LEU A 68 -8.84 0.58 12.76
C LEU A 68 -8.78 2.05 12.33
N ALA A 69 -9.80 2.54 11.59
CA ALA A 69 -9.89 3.95 11.22
C ALA A 69 -9.95 4.89 12.45
N ARG A 70 -10.54 4.47 13.57
CA ARG A 70 -10.53 5.26 14.82
C ARG A 70 -9.11 5.37 15.39
N MET A 71 -8.35 4.27 15.42
CA MET A 71 -6.96 4.28 15.87
C MET A 71 -6.08 5.17 14.99
N THR A 72 -6.24 5.08 13.67
CA THR A 72 -5.53 5.95 12.73
C THR A 72 -5.80 7.43 12.98
N ARG A 73 -7.06 7.81 13.22
CA ARG A 73 -7.41 9.20 13.57
C ARG A 73 -6.79 9.65 14.90
N GLN A 74 -6.72 8.77 15.90
CA GLN A 74 -6.05 9.07 17.17
C GLN A 74 -4.55 9.35 17.01
N ARG A 75 -3.94 8.84 15.93
CA ARG A 75 -2.54 9.12 15.55
C ARG A 75 -2.38 10.38 14.68
N GLY A 76 -3.44 11.16 14.48
CA GLY A 76 -3.40 12.43 13.75
C GLY A 76 -3.49 12.30 12.23
N VAL A 77 -3.92 11.15 11.71
CA VAL A 77 -4.11 10.92 10.28
C VAL A 77 -5.60 11.02 9.95
N GLU A 78 -5.98 11.83 8.96
CA GLU A 78 -7.36 11.88 8.47
C GLU A 78 -7.72 10.55 7.79
N VAL A 79 -8.95 10.06 7.97
CA VAL A 79 -9.35 8.78 7.39
C VAL A 79 -10.69 8.89 6.69
N VAL A 80 -10.69 8.45 5.44
CA VAL A 80 -11.91 8.23 4.65
C VAL A 80 -12.19 6.74 4.59
N ARG A 81 -13.44 6.36 4.84
CA ARG A 81 -13.85 4.96 4.71
C ARG A 81 -13.95 4.62 3.23
N GLY A 82 -13.22 3.60 2.79
CA GLY A 82 -13.19 3.19 1.39
C GLY A 82 -12.47 1.87 1.20
N ARG A 83 -12.44 1.40 -0.05
CA ARG A 83 -11.77 0.16 -0.45
C ARG A 83 -10.76 0.47 -1.56
N ALA A 84 -9.70 -0.33 -1.63
CA ALA A 84 -8.65 -0.14 -2.62
C ALA A 84 -9.17 -0.30 -4.06
N GLU A 85 -10.16 -1.17 -4.27
CA GLU A 85 -10.76 -1.43 -5.58
C GLU A 85 -11.74 -0.34 -6.05
N ALA A 86 -12.07 0.64 -5.19
CA ALA A 86 -12.91 1.79 -5.52
C ALA A 86 -12.56 2.96 -4.57
N LEU A 87 -11.51 3.70 -4.90
CA LEU A 87 -10.97 4.76 -4.06
C LEU A 87 -11.87 6.01 -4.11
N PRO A 88 -12.33 6.53 -2.96
CA PRO A 88 -13.17 7.73 -2.88
C PRO A 88 -12.34 9.02 -3.03
N LEU A 89 -11.46 9.06 -4.03
CA LEU A 89 -10.52 10.15 -4.33
C LEU A 89 -10.67 10.55 -5.80
N ARG A 90 -10.33 11.81 -6.10
CA ARG A 90 -10.40 12.34 -7.46
C ARG A 90 -9.23 11.83 -8.30
N ASP A 91 -9.41 11.84 -9.61
CA ASP A 91 -8.35 11.52 -10.55
C ASP A 91 -7.19 12.50 -10.38
N GLY A 92 -5.95 11.98 -10.38
CA GLY A 92 -4.75 12.79 -10.32
C GLY A 92 -4.58 13.64 -9.06
N SER A 93 -5.29 13.34 -7.96
CA SER A 93 -5.25 14.15 -6.73
C SER A 93 -4.09 13.83 -5.79
N CYS A 94 -3.39 12.72 -5.98
CA CYS A 94 -2.35 12.24 -5.06
C CYS A 94 -0.97 12.27 -5.71
N SER A 95 0.05 12.74 -4.98
CA SER A 95 1.45 12.62 -5.41
C SER A 95 2.08 11.30 -4.97
N LEU A 96 1.59 10.71 -3.87
CA LEU A 96 2.05 9.44 -3.32
C LEU A 96 0.87 8.57 -2.88
N VAL A 97 0.92 7.28 -3.21
CA VAL A 97 0.09 6.24 -2.61
C VAL A 97 0.98 5.21 -1.92
N LEU A 98 0.71 4.94 -0.65
CA LEU A 98 1.34 3.88 0.13
C LEU A 98 0.36 2.71 0.32
N MET A 99 0.86 1.48 0.18
CA MET A 99 0.13 0.26 0.53
C MET A 99 1.08 -0.68 1.29
N VAL A 100 0.82 -0.98 2.56
CA VAL A 100 1.67 -1.89 3.34
C VAL A 100 0.90 -3.14 3.76
N THR A 101 1.31 -4.29 3.23
CA THR A 101 0.68 -5.61 3.43
C THR A 101 -0.78 -5.72 2.97
N VAL A 102 -1.29 -4.71 2.26
CA VAL A 102 -2.69 -4.63 1.80
C VAL A 102 -2.94 -5.51 0.59
N ILE A 103 -1.99 -5.60 -0.35
CA ILE A 103 -2.13 -6.37 -1.59
C ILE A 103 -2.50 -7.84 -1.34
N CYS A 104 -2.09 -8.37 -0.19
CA CYS A 104 -2.38 -9.73 0.25
C CYS A 104 -3.84 -9.99 0.63
N PHE A 105 -4.64 -8.95 0.83
CA PHE A 105 -6.03 -9.03 1.29
C PHE A 105 -7.04 -8.51 0.26
N LEU A 106 -6.57 -8.09 -0.91
CA LEU A 106 -7.43 -7.58 -1.97
C LEU A 106 -8.21 -8.70 -2.64
N ASP A 107 -9.48 -8.41 -2.96
CA ASP A 107 -10.30 -9.34 -3.73
C ASP A 107 -9.84 -9.33 -5.21
N ASP A 108 -9.49 -8.15 -5.75
CA ASP A 108 -8.90 -7.95 -7.07
C ASP A 108 -7.73 -6.94 -7.03
N PRO A 109 -6.47 -7.44 -7.00
CA PRO A 109 -5.29 -6.59 -7.02
C PRO A 109 -5.15 -5.73 -8.27
N ALA A 110 -5.63 -6.19 -9.43
CA ALA A 110 -5.49 -5.44 -10.68
C ALA A 110 -6.42 -4.22 -10.66
N SER A 111 -7.69 -4.41 -10.27
CA SER A 111 -8.65 -3.30 -10.10
C SER A 111 -8.16 -2.28 -9.07
N ALA A 112 -7.60 -2.74 -7.94
CA ALA A 112 -7.00 -1.83 -6.96
C ALA A 112 -5.83 -1.02 -7.52
N LEU A 113 -4.91 -1.65 -8.26
CA LEU A 113 -3.78 -0.94 -8.85
C LEU A 113 -4.21 0.03 -9.96
N GLN A 114 -5.30 -0.26 -10.68
CA GLN A 114 -5.91 0.67 -11.62
C GLN A 114 -6.50 1.90 -10.91
N GLU A 115 -7.15 1.73 -9.77
CA GLU A 115 -7.62 2.85 -8.95
C GLU A 115 -6.46 3.68 -8.38
N VAL A 116 -5.39 3.01 -7.90
CA VAL A 116 -4.16 3.69 -7.49
C VAL A 116 -3.55 4.48 -8.64
N HIS A 117 -3.52 3.91 -9.84
CA HIS A 117 -3.07 4.60 -11.04
C HIS A 117 -3.96 5.82 -11.36
N ARG A 118 -5.29 5.70 -11.27
CA ARG A 118 -6.24 6.79 -11.52
C ARG A 118 -6.02 7.97 -10.57
N VAL A 119 -5.92 7.73 -9.27
CA VAL A 119 -5.82 8.79 -8.25
C VAL A 119 -4.44 9.46 -8.22
N LEU A 120 -3.39 8.78 -8.70
CA LEU A 120 -2.06 9.37 -8.80
C LEU A 120 -2.00 10.43 -9.89
N ALA A 121 -1.46 11.61 -9.54
CA ALA A 121 -1.11 12.66 -10.48
C ALA A 121 -0.10 12.15 -11.53
N PRO A 122 0.01 12.78 -12.70
CA PRO A 122 1.14 12.54 -13.61
C PRO A 122 2.48 12.68 -12.87
N GLY A 123 3.35 11.67 -12.97
CA GLY A 123 4.61 11.63 -12.23
C GLY A 123 4.47 11.19 -10.75
N GLY A 124 3.26 10.89 -10.30
CA GLY A 124 2.99 10.35 -8.97
C GLY A 124 3.56 8.94 -8.77
N THR A 125 3.79 8.58 -7.52
CA THR A 125 4.46 7.33 -7.13
C THR A 125 3.58 6.45 -6.25
N VAL A 126 3.65 5.14 -6.46
CA VAL A 126 3.15 4.14 -5.50
C VAL A 126 4.32 3.45 -4.80
N VAL A 127 4.18 3.23 -3.49
CA VAL A 127 5.07 2.39 -2.68
C VAL A 127 4.27 1.23 -2.11
N ILE A 128 4.70 -0.01 -2.40
CA ILE A 128 4.03 -1.23 -1.93
C ILE A 128 4.98 -2.03 -1.05
N GLY A 129 4.63 -2.19 0.23
CA GLY A 129 5.23 -3.16 1.13
C GLY A 129 4.43 -4.47 1.11
N LEU A 130 5.10 -5.61 1.00
CA LEU A 130 4.48 -6.93 1.00
C LEU A 130 5.30 -7.97 1.76
N LEU A 131 4.61 -9.00 2.26
CA LEU A 131 5.23 -10.21 2.78
C LEU A 131 5.38 -11.22 1.64
N GLU A 132 6.61 -11.52 1.26
CA GLU A 132 6.90 -12.47 0.19
C GLU A 132 6.50 -13.89 0.59
N ARG A 133 5.87 -14.62 -0.33
CA ARG A 133 5.30 -15.96 -0.10
C ARG A 133 6.22 -16.93 0.62
N GLU A 134 7.50 -16.95 0.25
CA GLU A 134 8.51 -17.84 0.83
C GLU A 134 9.41 -17.16 1.86
N GLY A 135 9.17 -15.87 2.12
CA GLY A 135 9.92 -15.04 3.05
C GLY A 135 9.89 -15.53 4.50
N ARG A 136 10.95 -15.27 5.26
CA ARG A 136 11.00 -15.62 6.69
C ARG A 136 9.90 -14.91 7.45
N SER A 137 9.65 -13.62 7.18
CA SER A 137 8.55 -12.87 7.79
C SER A 137 7.19 -13.51 7.56
N ALA A 138 6.89 -13.93 6.33
CA ALA A 138 5.62 -14.60 6.02
C ALA A 138 5.46 -15.96 6.73
N ARG A 139 6.57 -16.70 6.94
CA ARG A 139 6.58 -17.95 7.70
C ARG A 139 6.39 -17.67 9.19
N THR A 140 7.18 -16.78 9.77
CA THR A 140 7.11 -16.42 11.19
C THR A 140 5.73 -15.89 11.57
N TYR A 141 5.19 -14.93 10.81
CA TYR A 141 3.92 -14.28 11.15
C TYR A 141 2.71 -15.19 10.94
N ARG A 142 2.77 -16.17 10.02
CA ARG A 142 1.70 -17.17 9.89
C ARG A 142 1.55 -18.07 11.11
N HIS A 143 2.62 -18.25 11.88
CA HIS A 143 2.64 -19.09 13.07
C HIS A 143 2.47 -18.29 14.38
N SER A 144 2.37 -16.96 14.32
CA SER A 144 2.09 -16.14 15.51
C SER A 144 0.59 -16.11 15.81
N ARG A 145 0.24 -16.01 17.09
CA ARG A 145 -1.16 -16.08 17.55
C ARG A 145 -1.99 -14.87 17.09
N GLU A 146 -1.35 -13.71 16.97
CA GLU A 146 -1.98 -12.44 16.59
C GLU A 146 -2.06 -12.31 15.07
N LYS A 147 -0.91 -12.16 14.39
CA LYS A 147 -0.83 -11.99 12.92
C LYS A 147 -1.34 -13.20 12.15
N GLY A 148 -1.18 -14.42 12.68
CA GLY A 148 -1.66 -15.64 12.05
C GLY A 148 -3.16 -15.65 11.81
N ARG A 149 -3.96 -15.01 12.69
CA ARG A 149 -5.42 -14.88 12.54
C ARG A 149 -5.81 -14.07 11.31
N PHE A 150 -5.02 -13.06 10.96
CA PHE A 150 -5.25 -12.24 9.77
C PHE A 150 -4.69 -12.95 8.53
N LEU A 151 -3.44 -13.43 8.62
CA LEU A 151 -2.70 -14.00 7.50
C LEU A 151 -3.27 -15.32 6.97
N CYS A 152 -4.12 -16.03 7.70
CA CYS A 152 -4.82 -17.20 7.15
C CYS A 152 -5.79 -16.84 6.02
N HIS A 153 -6.22 -15.58 5.92
CA HIS A 153 -7.04 -15.05 4.82
C HIS A 153 -6.21 -14.40 3.71
N ALA A 154 -4.88 -14.35 3.86
CA ALA A 154 -4.01 -13.64 2.93
C ALA A 154 -3.62 -14.49 1.72
N ARG A 155 -3.65 -13.88 0.53
CA ARG A 155 -2.92 -14.38 -0.63
C ARG A 155 -1.51 -13.81 -0.62
N PHE A 156 -0.53 -14.69 -0.54
CA PHE A 156 0.87 -14.29 -0.62
C PHE A 156 1.34 -14.20 -2.07
N TYR A 157 2.22 -13.24 -2.33
CA TYR A 157 2.80 -12.97 -3.65
C TYR A 157 4.34 -13.03 -3.57
N SER A 158 5.01 -13.29 -4.68
CA SER A 158 6.41 -12.92 -4.85
C SER A 158 6.54 -11.45 -5.28
N ALA A 159 7.73 -10.87 -5.13
CA ALA A 159 8.01 -9.55 -5.69
C ALA A 159 7.73 -9.48 -7.20
N ASP A 160 8.12 -10.51 -7.96
CA ASP A 160 7.94 -10.56 -9.42
C ASP A 160 6.46 -10.58 -9.85
N GLU A 161 5.60 -11.27 -9.08
CA GLU A 161 4.15 -11.26 -9.32
C GLU A 161 3.59 -9.82 -9.16
N VAL A 162 4.00 -9.11 -8.10
CA VAL A 162 3.57 -7.73 -7.86
C VAL A 162 4.14 -6.76 -8.89
N ILE A 163 5.40 -6.92 -9.28
CA ILE A 163 6.03 -6.13 -10.35
C ILE A 163 5.29 -6.32 -11.67
N SER A 164 4.89 -7.55 -12.00
CA SER A 164 4.13 -7.85 -13.21
C SER A 164 2.75 -7.19 -13.20
N LEU A 165 2.06 -7.21 -12.06
CA LEU A 165 0.78 -6.51 -11.87
C LEU A 165 0.94 -4.99 -12.01
N LEU A 166 1.96 -4.40 -11.39
CA LEU A 166 2.28 -2.98 -11.50
C LEU A 166 2.48 -2.58 -12.96
N ARG A 167 3.30 -3.32 -13.71
CA ARG A 167 3.57 -3.05 -15.13
C ARG A 167 2.30 -3.14 -15.98
N ALA A 168 1.47 -4.15 -15.74
CA ALA A 168 0.19 -4.31 -16.44
C ALA A 168 -0.78 -3.15 -16.15
N CYS A 169 -0.64 -2.47 -15.00
CA CYS A 169 -1.47 -1.33 -14.60
C CYS A 169 -0.82 0.04 -14.90
N GLY A 170 0.19 0.10 -15.77
CA GLY A 170 0.78 1.37 -16.22
C GLY A 170 1.82 1.96 -15.27
N PHE A 171 2.50 1.13 -14.49
CA PHE A 171 3.60 1.57 -13.62
C PHE A 171 4.97 1.11 -14.10
N SER A 172 5.98 1.95 -13.87
CA SER A 172 7.40 1.62 -14.04
C SER A 172 8.08 1.49 -12.68
N VAL A 173 8.65 0.33 -12.38
CA VAL A 173 9.38 0.08 -11.13
C VAL A 173 10.67 0.90 -11.12
N ALA A 174 10.85 1.69 -10.07
CA ALA A 174 11.94 2.65 -9.91
C ALA A 174 12.85 2.34 -8.71
N GLY A 175 12.54 1.31 -7.92
CA GLY A 175 13.34 0.88 -6.77
C GLY A 175 12.70 -0.29 -6.03
N MET A 176 13.52 -1.11 -5.39
CA MET A 176 13.05 -2.22 -4.57
C MET A 176 14.06 -2.49 -3.45
N GLU A 177 13.56 -2.74 -2.25
CA GLU A 177 14.31 -3.27 -1.12
C GLU A 177 13.62 -4.54 -0.61
N SER A 178 14.36 -5.61 -0.31
CA SER A 178 13.81 -6.76 0.39
C SER A 178 14.78 -7.21 1.48
N MET A 179 14.24 -7.47 2.67
CA MET A 179 15.01 -8.08 3.76
C MET A 179 14.12 -9.00 4.57
N GLN A 180 14.61 -10.22 4.83
CA GLN A 180 13.88 -11.28 5.54
C GLN A 180 12.51 -11.64 4.92
N GLY A 181 12.25 -11.23 3.68
CA GLY A 181 10.99 -11.48 2.98
C GLY A 181 9.91 -10.44 3.24
N PHE A 182 10.25 -9.30 3.85
CA PHE A 182 9.47 -8.07 3.69
C PHE A 182 10.08 -7.28 2.53
N CYS A 183 9.35 -7.23 1.43
CA CYS A 183 9.74 -6.54 0.20
C CYS A 183 8.98 -5.21 0.09
N VAL A 184 9.68 -4.15 -0.30
CA VAL A 184 9.13 -2.84 -0.59
C VAL A 184 9.49 -2.47 -2.02
N ILE A 185 8.50 -2.12 -2.81
CA ILE A 185 8.65 -1.75 -4.23
C ILE A 185 8.17 -0.31 -4.40
N ARG A 186 8.99 0.52 -5.06
CA ARG A 186 8.61 1.85 -5.53
C ARG A 186 8.36 1.81 -7.03
N ALA A 187 7.23 2.33 -7.48
CA ALA A 187 6.93 2.45 -8.90
C ALA A 187 6.28 3.81 -9.24
N GLY A 188 6.68 4.40 -10.37
CA GLY A 188 6.12 5.64 -10.88
C GLY A 188 5.00 5.37 -11.88
N LYS A 189 3.96 6.20 -11.86
CA LYS A 189 2.90 6.21 -12.88
C LYS A 189 3.50 6.58 -14.23
N HIS A 190 3.17 5.84 -15.30
CA HIS A 190 3.51 6.26 -16.65
C HIS A 190 2.90 7.64 -16.92
N THR A 191 3.74 8.60 -17.25
CA THR A 191 3.27 9.78 -17.95
C THR A 191 3.17 9.38 -19.41
N ASP A 192 1.96 9.24 -19.93
CA ASP A 192 1.79 9.22 -21.38
C ASP A 192 2.48 10.46 -21.92
N ARG A 193 3.58 10.28 -22.65
CA ARG A 193 4.07 11.35 -23.51
C ARG A 193 2.92 11.63 -24.46
N CYS A 194 2.35 12.84 -24.34
CA CYS A 194 1.40 13.43 -25.25
C CYS A 194 1.53 12.79 -26.64
N ALA A 195 0.46 12.15 -27.12
CA ALA A 195 0.39 11.74 -28.50
C ALA A 195 0.52 13.00 -29.35
N THR A 196 1.74 13.31 -29.82
CA THR A 196 1.93 14.32 -30.84
C THR A 196 1.31 13.75 -32.10
N THR A 197 0.06 14.11 -32.36
CA THR A 197 -0.53 14.03 -33.70
C THR A 197 0.39 14.80 -34.63
N GLN A 198 1.25 14.08 -35.36
CA GLN A 198 1.77 14.56 -36.63
C GLN A 198 0.62 14.50 -37.64
N SER A 199 -0.24 15.51 -37.57
CA SER A 199 -1.09 15.91 -38.68
C SER A 199 -0.28 16.91 -39.50
N GLY A 200 0.22 16.49 -40.67
CA GLY A 200 0.77 17.42 -41.67
C GLY A 200 1.85 16.83 -42.57
N ASN A 201 1.46 16.28 -43.73
CA ASN A 201 1.55 17.00 -45.00
C ASN A 201 0.93 16.17 -46.14
N ILE A 202 -0.25 16.58 -46.65
CA ILE A 202 -0.52 17.21 -47.97
C ILE A 202 0.13 16.53 -49.19
N TYR A 203 -0.77 16.14 -50.11
CA TYR A 203 -0.53 15.76 -51.51
C TYR A 203 0.08 16.91 -52.32
#